data_AF-A0A5B9M9S6-F1
#
_entry.id   AF-A0A5B9M9S6-F1
#
_cell.length_a   1.000
_cell.length_b   1.000
_cell.length_c   1.000
_cell.angle_alpha   90.00
_cell.angle_beta   90.00
_cell.angle_gamma   90.00
#
_symmetry.space_group_name_H-M   'P 1'
#
loop_
_entity.id
_entity.type
_entity.pdbx_description
1 polymer ?
#
loop_
_entity_poly.entity_id
_entity_poly.type
_entity_poly.pdbx_seq_one_letter_code
_entity_poly.pdbx_strand_id
1 'polypeptide(L)'
;MNTTSDIIVASLDSFDAILADVRNAMELDVTPKGNVSIDDIVAVVAIHRNVIDDRSEWRKIRREVYARFASHEVIATRTLAAIPDSVRDEIAALMNQDVGSIAPRWVELDDATPPDHDSALHALRRLVDVCKQAKASRLCVMLRTNQPPNDFETAFNKAAGKRLPKFQKAFDSWNDSKKYEAHQRYNYYRKQGVEDCLDQVLRDFSRPKTSRLNLKTDQRKIRKYITKRVKSYSKSPSPALGDPGDPIGRIALEFDLEYEGFVDLVFDTRPDAAEAHEFVEDTGDRLELYHWFEGTERFACENLPLKITLQDGSKVVIEPDSDGEAYDQYVGEMLRETLVELRQAGTFSNLPIADSCVLSVGGVHTNYFWQSGIEPA
;
A
#
# COMPACT_ATOMS: atom_id res chain seq x y z
N MET A 1 4.37 26.53 -2.23
CA MET A 1 5.71 26.85 -2.77
C MET A 1 5.78 26.24 -4.16
N ASN A 2 6.09 27.01 -5.21
CA ASN A 2 6.22 26.44 -6.56
C ASN A 2 7.43 25.50 -6.56
N THR A 3 7.19 24.20 -6.76
CA THR A 3 8.23 23.19 -6.97
C THR A 3 8.93 23.49 -8.29
N THR A 4 10.12 24.06 -8.22
CA THR A 4 10.97 24.25 -9.41
C THR A 4 11.85 23.03 -9.58
N SER A 5 11.56 22.24 -10.61
CA SER A 5 12.50 21.22 -11.09
C SER A 5 13.50 21.88 -12.03
N ASP A 6 14.78 21.74 -11.73
CA ASP A 6 15.85 22.21 -12.61
C ASP A 6 16.35 21.05 -13.47
N ILE A 7 16.62 21.31 -14.76
CA ILE A 7 17.30 20.35 -15.63
C ILE A 7 18.80 20.69 -15.59
N ILE A 8 19.63 19.71 -15.28
CA ILE A 8 21.09 19.85 -15.18
C ILE A 8 21.76 18.92 -16.19
N VAL A 9 22.80 19.41 -16.86
CA VAL A 9 23.66 18.60 -17.73
C VAL A 9 25.06 18.56 -17.14
N ALA A 10 25.58 17.37 -16.87
CA ALA A 10 26.90 17.22 -16.23
C ALA A 10 27.63 15.93 -16.68
N SER A 11 28.95 15.88 -16.45
CA SER A 11 29.72 14.64 -16.66
C SER A 11 29.41 13.60 -15.59
N LEU A 12 29.74 12.34 -15.87
CA LEU A 12 29.61 11.26 -14.87
C LEU A 12 30.47 11.50 -13.63
N ASP A 13 31.68 12.05 -13.77
CA ASP A 13 32.51 12.39 -12.60
C ASP A 13 31.91 13.53 -11.76
N SER A 14 31.14 14.41 -12.40
CA SER A 14 30.40 15.46 -11.71
C SER A 14 29.17 14.90 -10.99
N PHE A 15 28.63 13.77 -11.43
CA PHE A 15 27.48 13.12 -10.78
C PHE A 15 27.78 12.76 -9.33
N ASP A 16 28.89 12.07 -9.06
CA ASP A 16 29.28 11.68 -7.72
C ASP A 16 29.58 12.89 -6.82
N ALA A 17 30.16 13.95 -7.40
CA ALA A 17 30.43 15.20 -6.70
C ALA A 17 29.14 15.97 -6.32
N ILE A 18 28.20 16.06 -7.26
CA ILE A 18 26.90 16.72 -7.05
C ILE A 18 26.08 15.94 -6.01
N LEU A 19 26.11 14.61 -6.09
CA LEU A 19 25.54 13.75 -5.08
C LEU A 19 26.18 14.04 -3.70
N ALA A 20 27.51 14.05 -3.60
CA ALA A 20 28.21 14.33 -2.34
C ALA A 20 27.96 15.74 -1.77
N ASP A 21 27.47 16.69 -2.57
CA ASP A 21 27.16 18.06 -2.14
C ASP A 21 25.80 18.18 -1.44
N VAL A 22 25.74 17.63 -0.22
CA VAL A 22 24.54 17.65 0.66
C VAL A 22 24.05 19.07 0.97
N ARG A 23 24.89 20.10 0.79
CA ARG A 23 24.56 21.51 1.08
C ARG A 23 24.16 22.31 -0.15
N ASN A 24 24.18 21.71 -1.35
CA ASN A 24 23.90 22.39 -2.61
C ASN A 24 24.77 23.65 -2.83
N ALA A 25 26.05 23.59 -2.43
CA ALA A 25 27.00 24.68 -2.56
C ALA A 25 27.74 24.70 -3.91
N MET A 26 27.65 23.64 -4.71
CA MET A 26 28.24 23.56 -6.04
C MET A 26 27.50 24.48 -7.02
N GLU A 27 28.25 25.33 -7.72
CA GLU A 27 27.75 26.03 -8.89
C GLU A 27 27.59 25.03 -10.03
N LEU A 28 26.35 24.79 -10.44
CA LEU A 28 26.01 23.91 -11.55
C LEU A 28 25.57 24.74 -12.75
N ASP A 29 25.81 24.21 -13.94
CA ASP A 29 25.19 24.73 -15.16
C ASP A 29 23.71 24.34 -15.16
N VAL A 30 22.92 25.14 -14.43
CA VAL A 30 21.50 24.93 -14.23
C VAL A 30 20.74 25.68 -15.30
N THR A 31 19.90 25.00 -16.06
CA THR A 31 18.94 25.71 -16.91
C THR A 31 17.72 26.06 -16.04
N PRO A 32 17.43 27.34 -15.75
CA PRO A 32 16.41 27.69 -14.76
C PRO A 32 14.99 27.33 -15.22
N LYS A 33 14.18 26.75 -14.31
CA LYS A 33 12.72 26.55 -14.45
C LYS A 33 12.29 25.69 -15.65
N GLY A 34 12.66 24.42 -15.66
CA GLY A 34 12.08 23.45 -16.58
C GLY A 34 10.66 23.02 -16.19
N ASN A 35 10.36 22.99 -14.88
CA ASN A 35 9.11 22.45 -14.31
C ASN A 35 8.76 21.03 -14.80
N VAL A 36 9.77 20.26 -15.23
CA VAL A 36 9.60 18.87 -15.65
C VAL A 36 9.94 17.96 -14.47
N SER A 37 9.02 17.09 -14.08
CA SER A 37 9.20 16.06 -13.06
C SER A 37 9.63 14.72 -13.69
N ILE A 38 9.90 13.73 -12.86
CA ILE A 38 10.20 12.37 -13.33
C ILE A 38 8.97 11.70 -13.94
N ASP A 39 7.80 11.90 -13.33
CA ASP A 39 6.54 11.34 -13.86
C ASP A 39 6.22 11.96 -15.23
N ASP A 40 6.61 13.21 -15.47
CA ASP A 40 6.54 13.83 -16.80
C ASP A 40 7.44 13.15 -17.83
N ILE A 41 8.66 12.72 -17.45
CA ILE A 41 9.52 11.92 -18.33
C ILE A 41 8.86 10.59 -18.68
N VAL A 42 8.26 9.91 -17.69
CA VAL A 42 7.53 8.66 -17.91
C VAL A 42 6.35 8.89 -18.87
N ALA A 43 5.59 9.97 -18.67
CA ALA A 43 4.47 10.34 -19.52
C ALA A 43 4.90 10.61 -20.97
N VAL A 44 5.93 11.43 -21.18
CA VAL A 44 6.47 11.75 -22.51
C VAL A 44 6.90 10.48 -23.25
N VAL A 45 7.62 9.57 -22.58
CA VAL A 45 8.07 8.30 -23.18
C VAL A 45 6.90 7.38 -23.47
N ALA A 46 5.93 7.27 -22.55
CA ALA A 46 4.74 6.45 -22.75
C ALA A 46 3.87 6.95 -23.93
N ILE A 47 3.73 8.26 -24.09
CA ILE A 47 3.03 8.86 -25.22
C ILE A 47 3.81 8.59 -26.53
N HIS A 48 5.12 8.78 -26.52
CA HIS A 48 5.98 8.54 -27.69
C HIS A 48 5.91 7.07 -28.15
N ARG A 49 6.01 6.13 -27.21
CA ARG A 49 5.87 4.68 -27.48
C ARG A 49 4.42 4.24 -27.75
N ASN A 50 3.46 5.16 -27.62
CA ASN A 50 2.01 4.93 -27.77
C ASN A 50 1.45 3.82 -26.88
N VAL A 51 1.84 3.83 -25.60
CA VAL A 51 1.45 2.81 -24.58
C VAL A 51 0.74 3.41 -23.36
N ILE A 52 0.19 4.62 -23.49
CA ILE A 52 -0.48 5.33 -22.38
C ILE A 52 -1.65 4.54 -21.78
N ASP A 53 -2.35 3.76 -22.61
CA ASP A 53 -3.49 2.93 -22.21
C ASP A 53 -3.08 1.50 -21.80
N ASP A 54 -1.81 1.13 -22.01
CA ASP A 54 -1.26 -0.17 -21.59
C ASP A 54 -0.57 -0.03 -20.23
N ARG A 55 -1.32 -0.38 -19.17
CA ARG A 55 -0.82 -0.32 -17.79
C ARG A 55 0.43 -1.17 -17.55
N SER A 56 0.61 -2.27 -18.27
CA SER A 56 1.77 -3.16 -18.10
C SER A 56 3.03 -2.52 -18.67
N GLU A 57 2.95 -2.01 -19.90
CA GLU A 57 4.04 -1.30 -20.56
C GLU A 57 4.37 0.02 -19.86
N TRP A 58 3.35 0.77 -19.41
CA TRP A 58 3.55 1.97 -18.61
C TRP A 58 4.33 1.69 -17.32
N ARG A 59 4.00 0.60 -16.60
CA ARG A 59 4.77 0.15 -15.42
C ARG A 59 6.19 -0.29 -15.76
N LYS A 60 6.44 -0.84 -16.95
CA LYS A 60 7.81 -1.18 -17.40
C LYS A 60 8.63 0.09 -17.65
N ILE A 61 8.08 1.08 -18.35
CA ILE A 61 8.72 2.40 -18.58
C ILE A 61 9.01 3.07 -17.24
N ARG A 62 8.02 3.08 -16.33
CA ARG A 62 8.22 3.62 -14.99
C ARG A 62 9.37 2.92 -14.28
N ARG A 63 9.44 1.60 -14.29
CA ARG A 63 10.59 0.88 -13.71
C ARG A 63 11.92 1.19 -14.40
N GLU A 64 11.94 1.32 -15.73
CA GLU A 64 13.14 1.70 -16.49
C GLU A 64 13.69 3.06 -16.03
N VAL A 65 12.81 4.06 -15.92
CA VAL A 65 13.16 5.42 -15.47
C VAL A 65 13.54 5.43 -13.97
N TYR A 66 12.79 4.70 -13.13
CA TYR A 66 13.02 4.66 -11.69
C TYR A 66 14.18 3.74 -11.25
N ALA A 67 14.64 2.81 -12.10
CA ALA A 67 15.69 1.84 -11.74
C ALA A 67 17.05 2.47 -11.40
N ARG A 68 17.31 3.72 -11.82
CA ARG A 68 18.52 4.48 -11.42
C ARG A 68 18.36 5.35 -10.17
N PHE A 69 17.25 5.22 -9.44
CA PHE A 69 17.02 5.89 -8.15
C PHE A 69 17.39 5.03 -6.94
N ALA A 70 18.00 3.87 -7.16
CA ALA A 70 18.37 2.98 -6.06
C ALA A 70 19.65 3.49 -5.37
N SER A 71 19.43 4.15 -4.23
CA SER A 71 20.32 4.27 -3.07
C SER A 71 21.73 4.81 -3.30
N HIS A 72 21.93 6.09 -2.96
CA HIS A 72 23.21 6.54 -2.42
C HIS A 72 23.11 6.56 -0.89
N GLU A 73 24.01 5.87 -0.17
CA GLU A 73 23.92 5.66 1.28
C GLU A 73 23.89 6.96 2.12
N VAL A 74 24.37 8.07 1.54
CA VAL A 74 24.58 9.35 2.26
C VAL A 74 23.56 10.43 1.89
N ILE A 75 22.82 10.27 0.79
CA ILE A 75 22.00 11.36 0.23
C ILE A 75 20.56 10.91 0.26
N ALA A 76 19.74 11.62 1.05
CA ALA A 76 18.29 11.48 0.99
C ALA A 76 17.87 11.60 -0.48
N THR A 77 17.20 10.59 -1.02
CA THR A 77 17.02 10.33 -2.47
C THR A 77 16.08 11.32 -3.18
N ARG A 78 15.98 12.57 -2.70
CA ARG A 78 15.01 13.56 -3.15
C ARG A 78 15.64 14.85 -3.63
N THR A 79 16.89 14.81 -4.09
CA THR A 79 17.52 16.01 -4.63
C THR A 79 17.72 15.90 -6.14
N LEU A 80 18.02 14.71 -6.69
CA LEU A 80 18.45 14.53 -8.08
C LEU A 80 18.00 13.21 -8.70
N ALA A 81 17.72 13.27 -10.00
CA ALA A 81 17.18 12.20 -10.82
C ALA A 81 17.94 12.10 -12.14
N ALA A 82 18.71 11.05 -12.38
CA ALA A 82 19.35 10.85 -13.68
C ALA A 82 18.37 10.22 -14.69
N ILE A 83 18.23 10.82 -15.86
CA ILE A 83 17.52 10.20 -16.98
C ILE A 83 18.42 9.07 -17.54
N PRO A 84 17.96 7.80 -17.61
CA PRO A 84 18.74 6.71 -18.18
C PRO A 84 19.21 7.02 -19.60
N ASP A 85 20.40 6.55 -19.99
CA ASP A 85 20.96 6.83 -21.32
C ASP A 85 20.03 6.38 -22.47
N SER A 86 19.35 5.23 -22.31
CA SER A 86 18.35 4.73 -23.27
C SER A 86 17.21 5.73 -23.46
N VAL A 87 16.65 6.20 -22.35
CA VAL A 87 15.53 7.16 -22.32
C VAL A 87 15.98 8.54 -22.82
N ARG A 88 17.16 9.02 -22.41
CA ARG A 88 17.76 10.27 -22.90
C ARG A 88 17.91 10.23 -24.42
N ASP A 89 18.45 9.14 -24.95
CA ASP A 89 18.75 9.02 -26.37
C ASP A 89 17.50 8.92 -27.24
N GLU A 90 16.43 8.31 -26.70
CA GLU A 90 15.09 8.28 -27.28
C GLU A 90 14.47 9.68 -27.32
N ILE A 91 14.48 10.41 -26.19
CA ILE A 91 14.00 11.80 -26.13
C ILE A 91 14.82 12.70 -27.08
N ALA A 92 16.13 12.50 -27.16
CA ALA A 92 17.00 13.25 -28.08
C ALA A 92 16.69 12.97 -29.56
N ALA A 93 16.06 11.84 -29.88
CA ALA A 93 15.69 11.48 -31.25
C ALA A 93 14.36 12.12 -31.70
N LEU A 94 13.58 12.71 -30.78
CA LEU A 94 12.31 13.35 -31.12
C LEU A 94 12.50 14.50 -32.11
N MET A 95 11.68 14.48 -33.16
CA MET A 95 11.59 15.50 -34.20
C MET A 95 10.51 16.53 -33.83
N ASN A 96 10.52 17.68 -34.50
CA ASN A 96 9.54 18.75 -34.24
C ASN A 96 8.07 18.29 -34.38
N GLN A 97 7.81 17.34 -35.28
CA GLN A 97 6.49 16.74 -35.45
C GLN A 97 6.06 15.91 -34.23
N ASP A 98 7.00 15.18 -33.61
CA ASP A 98 6.74 14.33 -32.44
C ASP A 98 6.47 15.20 -31.22
N VAL A 99 7.24 16.29 -31.06
CA VAL A 99 6.99 17.28 -30.01
C VAL A 99 5.59 17.87 -30.13
N GLY A 100 5.14 18.18 -31.36
CA GLY A 100 3.81 18.71 -31.62
C GLY A 100 2.68 17.74 -31.31
N SER A 101 2.92 16.42 -31.44
CA SER A 101 1.91 15.39 -31.15
C SER A 101 1.90 14.92 -29.69
N ILE A 102 3.05 14.97 -29.00
CA ILE A 102 3.18 14.55 -27.60
C ILE A 102 2.65 15.62 -26.64
N ALA A 103 2.99 16.89 -26.86
CA ALA A 103 2.63 17.99 -25.96
C ALA A 103 1.13 18.09 -25.61
N PRO A 104 0.16 18.01 -26.55
CA PRO A 104 -1.25 18.09 -26.19
C PRO A 104 -1.71 16.90 -25.36
N ARG A 105 -1.26 15.68 -25.69
CA ARG A 105 -1.59 14.45 -24.94
C ARG A 105 -1.00 14.46 -23.52
N TRP A 106 0.14 15.11 -23.34
CA TRP A 106 0.75 15.27 -22.01
C TRP A 106 -0.08 16.17 -21.11
N VAL A 107 -0.68 17.25 -21.65
CA VAL A 107 -1.57 18.15 -20.88
C VAL A 107 -2.89 17.47 -20.51
N GLU A 108 -3.38 16.54 -21.33
CA GLU A 108 -4.63 15.79 -21.07
C GLU A 108 -4.50 14.74 -19.97
N LEU A 109 -3.28 14.44 -19.50
CA LEU A 109 -3.05 13.53 -18.39
C LEU A 109 -3.37 14.19 -17.03
N ASP A 110 -4.05 13.45 -16.16
CA ASP A 110 -4.37 13.90 -14.81
C ASP A 110 -3.09 14.21 -14.01
N ASP A 111 -3.10 15.31 -13.26
CA ASP A 111 -1.95 15.85 -12.50
C ASP A 111 -0.65 16.14 -13.31
N ALA A 112 -0.70 16.18 -14.64
CA ALA A 112 0.47 16.47 -15.47
C ALA A 112 0.92 17.94 -15.36
N THR A 113 2.24 18.16 -15.35
CA THR A 113 2.84 19.50 -15.45
C THR A 113 3.56 19.56 -16.78
N PRO A 114 3.10 20.36 -17.77
CA PRO A 114 2.70 21.75 -17.56
C PRO A 114 1.19 22.02 -17.75
N PRO A 115 0.69 23.19 -17.27
CA PRO A 115 -0.75 23.46 -17.15
C PRO A 115 -1.46 23.77 -18.47
N ASP A 116 -0.71 24.01 -19.55
CA ASP A 116 -1.24 24.40 -20.84
C ASP A 116 -0.34 23.91 -21.99
N HIS A 117 -0.90 23.90 -23.20
CA HIS A 117 -0.24 23.38 -24.40
C HIS A 117 1.06 24.12 -24.76
N ASP A 118 1.10 25.45 -24.62
CA ASP A 118 2.28 26.24 -24.97
C ASP A 118 3.42 25.97 -23.99
N SER A 119 3.09 25.87 -22.70
CA SER A 119 4.00 25.46 -21.63
C SER A 119 4.52 24.03 -21.86
N ALA A 120 3.67 23.08 -22.26
CA ALA A 120 4.05 21.72 -22.63
C ALA A 120 4.99 21.66 -23.83
N LEU A 121 4.69 22.39 -24.91
CA LEU A 121 5.56 22.51 -26.07
C LEU A 121 6.93 23.10 -25.71
N HIS A 122 6.94 24.17 -24.92
CA HIS A 122 8.17 24.83 -24.52
C HIS A 122 9.05 23.89 -23.66
N ALA A 123 8.45 23.25 -22.65
CA ALA A 123 9.14 22.33 -21.76
C ALA A 123 9.68 21.11 -22.54
N LEU A 124 8.88 20.53 -23.43
CA LEU A 124 9.29 19.35 -24.22
C LEU A 124 10.40 19.68 -25.21
N ARG A 125 10.31 20.81 -25.94
CA ARG A 125 11.40 21.25 -26.85
C ARG A 125 12.71 21.40 -26.10
N ARG A 126 12.65 22.05 -24.94
CA ARG A 126 13.83 22.28 -24.11
C ARG A 126 14.42 20.99 -23.59
N LEU A 127 13.58 20.06 -23.14
CA LEU A 127 14.03 18.73 -22.72
C LEU A 127 14.71 17.98 -23.88
N VAL A 128 14.13 18.02 -25.08
CA VAL A 128 14.71 17.43 -26.30
C VAL A 128 16.07 18.05 -26.63
N ASP A 129 16.18 19.38 -26.59
CA ASP A 129 17.42 20.10 -26.88
C ASP A 129 18.52 19.76 -25.86
N VAL A 130 18.16 19.71 -24.58
CA VAL A 130 19.08 19.29 -23.50
C VAL A 130 19.55 17.84 -23.72
N CYS A 131 18.63 16.92 -24.01
CA CYS A 131 18.99 15.53 -24.28
C CYS A 131 19.87 15.39 -25.54
N LYS A 132 19.64 16.19 -26.59
CA LYS A 132 20.49 16.25 -27.79
C LYS A 132 21.90 16.73 -27.47
N GLN A 133 22.02 17.83 -26.72
CA GLN A 133 23.30 18.37 -26.29
C GLN A 133 24.06 17.36 -25.43
N ALA A 134 23.38 16.79 -24.43
CA ALA A 134 23.97 15.79 -23.54
C ALA A 134 24.45 14.55 -24.31
N LYS A 135 23.65 14.04 -25.26
CA LYS A 135 24.05 12.92 -26.13
C LYS A 135 25.29 13.27 -26.98
N ALA A 136 25.32 14.44 -27.60
CA ALA A 136 26.45 14.88 -28.42
C ALA A 136 27.75 15.03 -27.61
N SER A 137 27.63 15.51 -26.37
CA SER A 137 28.76 15.73 -25.47
C SER A 137 29.08 14.55 -24.55
N ARG A 138 28.35 13.42 -24.68
CA ARG A 138 28.45 12.25 -23.77
C ARG A 138 28.27 12.61 -22.29
N LEU A 139 27.33 13.51 -22.02
CA LEU A 139 26.96 13.98 -20.68
C LEU A 139 25.65 13.33 -20.22
N CYS A 140 25.42 13.36 -18.92
CA CYS A 140 24.18 12.90 -18.30
C CYS A 140 23.17 14.06 -18.20
N VAL A 141 21.88 13.74 -18.27
CA VAL A 141 20.79 14.69 -17.99
C VAL A 141 20.20 14.34 -16.63
N MET A 142 20.04 15.34 -15.78
CA MET A 142 19.52 15.19 -14.43
C MET A 142 18.34 16.14 -14.18
N LEU A 143 17.37 15.70 -13.39
CA LEU A 143 16.32 16.55 -12.84
C LEU A 143 16.61 16.77 -11.37
N ARG A 144 16.87 18.02 -10.97
CA ARG A 144 16.96 18.38 -9.57
C ARG A 144 15.57 18.62 -9.03
N THR A 145 15.13 17.74 -8.15
CA THR A 145 13.86 17.87 -7.47
C THR A 145 14.11 18.60 -6.16
N ASN A 146 14.03 19.94 -6.14
CA ASN A 146 13.96 20.65 -4.86
C ASN A 146 12.55 20.46 -4.26
N GLN A 147 12.15 19.21 -3.98
CA GLN A 147 10.86 18.95 -3.39
C GLN A 147 10.91 19.38 -1.92
N PRO A 148 10.04 20.32 -1.49
CA PRO A 148 9.91 20.62 -0.07
C PRO A 148 9.46 19.36 0.68
N PRO A 149 9.64 19.30 2.01
CA PRO A 149 9.14 18.21 2.83
C PRO A 149 7.67 17.96 2.50
N ASN A 150 7.30 16.70 2.24
CA ASN A 150 5.91 16.37 1.93
C ASN A 150 5.01 16.61 3.16
N ASP A 151 3.69 16.51 3.00
CA ASP A 151 2.74 16.79 4.10
C ASP A 151 3.00 15.92 5.35
N PHE A 152 3.43 14.67 5.17
CA PHE A 152 3.75 13.75 6.27
C PHE A 152 5.03 14.18 6.99
N GLU A 153 6.09 14.50 6.25
CA GLU A 153 7.36 15.00 6.81
C GLU A 153 7.18 16.35 7.49
N THR A 154 6.34 17.22 6.91
CA THR A 154 5.95 18.49 7.51
C THR A 154 5.20 18.26 8.82
N ALA A 155 4.23 17.33 8.85
CA ALA A 155 3.50 16.97 10.06
C ALA A 155 4.42 16.36 11.13
N PHE A 156 5.31 15.45 10.73
CA PHE A 156 6.32 14.82 11.61
C PHE A 156 7.26 15.87 12.22
N ASN A 157 7.82 16.76 11.41
CA ASN A 157 8.72 17.82 11.85
C ASN A 157 8.03 18.83 12.79
N LYS A 158 6.76 19.17 12.52
CA LYS A 158 5.95 20.02 13.40
C LYS A 158 5.62 19.35 14.73
N ALA A 159 5.49 18.02 14.72
CA ALA A 159 5.12 17.25 15.90
C ALA A 159 6.30 16.98 16.86
N ALA A 160 7.53 17.42 16.55
CA ALA A 160 8.80 17.17 17.24
C ALA A 160 8.88 17.54 18.76
N GLY A 161 7.76 17.81 19.43
CA GLY A 161 7.61 17.88 20.88
C GLY A 161 7.35 16.53 21.58
N LYS A 162 6.69 16.58 22.76
CA LYS A 162 6.60 15.53 23.81
C LYS A 162 6.25 14.08 23.37
N ARG A 163 5.75 13.84 22.16
CA ARG A 163 5.29 12.52 21.69
C ARG A 163 6.29 11.78 20.78
N LEU A 164 7.19 12.50 20.10
CA LEU A 164 8.02 11.96 19.00
C LEU A 164 9.33 11.24 19.35
N PRO A 165 9.98 11.39 20.53
CA PRO A 165 11.26 10.70 20.79
C PRO A 165 11.18 9.18 20.65
N LYS A 166 9.99 8.60 20.82
CA LYS A 166 9.70 7.17 20.71
C LYS A 166 9.80 6.67 19.26
N PHE A 167 9.48 7.52 18.29
CA PHE A 167 9.43 7.20 16.87
C PHE A 167 10.61 7.75 16.09
N GLN A 168 11.31 8.77 16.62
CA GLN A 168 12.46 9.41 15.96
C GLN A 168 13.50 8.39 15.50
N LYS A 169 13.92 7.47 16.39
CA LYS A 169 14.90 6.43 16.05
C LYS A 169 14.44 5.53 14.90
N ALA A 170 13.15 5.17 14.87
CA ALA A 170 12.60 4.36 13.80
C ALA A 170 12.55 5.15 12.50
N PHE A 171 12.02 6.37 12.53
CA PHE A 171 11.92 7.26 11.39
C PHE A 171 13.29 7.58 10.77
N ASP A 172 14.30 7.83 11.60
CA ASP A 172 15.69 8.07 11.16
C ASP A 172 16.30 6.86 10.47
N SER A 173 15.87 5.64 10.85
CA SER A 173 16.28 4.39 10.21
C SER A 173 15.48 4.02 8.95
N TRP A 174 14.43 4.78 8.61
CA TRP A 174 13.65 4.49 7.40
C TRP A 174 14.41 4.95 6.16
N ASN A 175 14.47 4.06 5.17
CA ASN A 175 14.86 4.44 3.83
C ASN A 175 13.74 5.26 3.15
N ASP A 176 14.04 5.81 1.98
CA ASP A 176 13.11 6.73 1.32
C ASP A 176 11.86 6.05 0.74
N SER A 177 11.93 4.76 0.39
CA SER A 177 10.74 3.96 0.02
C SER A 177 9.77 3.91 1.18
N LYS A 178 10.27 3.57 2.38
CA LYS A 178 9.45 3.47 3.58
C LYS A 178 8.86 4.83 3.99
N LYS A 179 9.61 5.92 3.83
CA LYS A 179 9.09 7.29 4.04
C LYS A 179 8.03 7.68 3.01
N TYR A 180 8.18 7.26 1.75
CA TYR A 180 7.19 7.50 0.70
C TYR A 180 5.88 6.74 0.97
N GLU A 181 5.97 5.46 1.34
CA GLU A 181 4.81 4.66 1.75
C GLU A 181 4.11 5.25 2.98
N ALA A 182 4.87 5.70 3.97
CA ALA A 182 4.32 6.40 5.13
C ALA A 182 3.59 7.70 4.72
N HIS A 183 4.11 8.45 3.75
CA HIS A 183 3.43 9.62 3.19
C HIS A 183 2.12 9.24 2.48
N GLN A 184 2.11 8.19 1.66
CA GLN A 184 0.89 7.72 1.00
C GLN A 184 -0.16 7.27 2.02
N ARG A 185 0.26 6.53 3.07
CA ARG A 185 -0.62 6.11 4.15
C ARG A 185 -1.16 7.29 4.95
N TYR A 186 -0.33 8.30 5.20
CA TYR A 186 -0.76 9.53 5.86
C TYR A 186 -1.84 10.26 5.06
N ASN A 187 -1.66 10.39 3.74
CA ASN A 187 -2.66 11.00 2.87
C ASN A 187 -3.97 10.17 2.84
N TYR A 188 -3.86 8.84 2.83
CA TYR A 188 -5.01 7.95 2.92
C TYR A 188 -5.79 8.17 4.23
N TYR A 189 -5.14 8.10 5.39
CA TYR A 189 -5.80 8.32 6.68
C TYR A 189 -6.41 9.71 6.80
N ARG A 190 -5.74 10.74 6.25
CA ARG A 190 -6.28 12.10 6.22
C ARG A 190 -7.57 12.18 5.39
N LYS A 191 -7.62 11.51 4.24
CA LYS A 191 -8.83 11.44 3.39
C LYS A 191 -9.99 10.71 4.08
N GLN A 192 -9.67 9.69 4.87
CA GLN A 192 -10.65 8.92 5.66
C GLN A 192 -11.09 9.62 6.96
N GLY A 193 -10.55 10.81 7.27
CA GLY A 193 -10.91 11.53 8.49
C GLY A 193 -10.42 10.87 9.78
N VAL A 194 -9.39 10.02 9.72
CA VAL A 194 -8.84 9.33 10.89
C VAL A 194 -8.25 10.35 11.86
N GLU A 195 -8.65 10.29 13.14
CA GLU A 195 -8.04 11.14 14.17
C GLU A 195 -6.58 10.75 14.43
N ASP A 196 -5.69 11.73 14.64
CA ASP A 196 -4.25 11.53 14.90
C ASP A 196 -3.54 10.68 13.82
N CYS A 197 -3.85 10.94 12.54
CA CYS A 197 -3.27 10.27 11.36
C CYS A 197 -1.75 10.05 11.46
N LEU A 198 -1.02 11.04 11.97
CA LEU A 198 0.44 10.96 12.11
C LEU A 198 0.86 9.85 13.08
N ASP A 199 0.23 9.76 14.26
CA ASP A 199 0.54 8.73 15.25
C ASP A 199 0.18 7.34 14.71
N GLN A 200 -0.92 7.21 13.96
CA GLN A 200 -1.31 5.96 13.33
C GLN A 200 -0.27 5.49 12.30
N VAL A 201 0.12 6.36 11.35
CA VAL A 201 1.20 6.03 10.39
C VAL A 201 2.50 5.68 11.09
N LEU A 202 2.89 6.47 12.10
CA LEU A 202 4.12 6.19 12.83
C LEU A 202 4.07 4.83 13.51
N ARG A 203 2.94 4.44 14.12
CA ARG A 203 2.77 3.10 14.69
C ARG A 203 2.89 2.02 13.63
N ASP A 204 2.18 2.14 12.52
CA ASP A 204 2.16 1.11 11.47
C ASP A 204 3.56 0.86 10.90
N PHE A 205 4.34 1.93 10.70
CA PHE A 205 5.67 1.83 10.10
C PHE A 205 6.82 1.62 11.11
N SER A 206 6.57 1.82 12.41
CA SER A 206 7.59 1.63 13.47
C SER A 206 7.38 0.39 14.33
N ARG A 207 6.20 -0.24 14.28
CA ARG A 207 5.97 -1.53 14.94
C ARG A 207 6.91 -2.56 14.32
N PRO A 208 7.67 -3.31 15.13
CA PRO A 208 8.40 -4.44 14.61
C PRO A 208 7.37 -5.45 14.10
N LYS A 209 7.37 -5.69 12.78
CA LYS A 209 6.52 -6.70 12.16
C LYS A 209 6.64 -8.02 12.92
N THR A 210 5.49 -8.61 13.22
CA THR A 210 5.44 -9.75 14.12
C THR A 210 6.06 -10.99 13.46
N SER A 211 7.27 -11.36 13.92
CA SER A 211 7.94 -12.61 13.50
C SER A 211 7.35 -13.87 14.14
N ARG A 212 6.42 -13.71 15.09
CA ARG A 212 5.85 -14.79 15.91
C ARG A 212 4.37 -14.56 16.17
N LEU A 213 3.53 -15.40 15.58
CA LEU A 213 2.10 -15.44 15.85
C LEU A 213 1.77 -16.48 16.91
N ASN A 214 0.76 -16.20 17.71
CA ASN A 214 0.27 -17.13 18.72
C ASN A 214 -1.24 -17.25 18.64
N LEU A 215 -1.68 -18.17 17.79
CA LEU A 215 -3.09 -18.42 17.52
C LEU A 215 -3.82 -18.93 18.78
N LYS A 216 -3.14 -19.62 19.70
CA LYS A 216 -3.72 -19.98 21.00
C LYS A 216 -4.11 -18.78 21.85
N THR A 217 -3.30 -17.72 21.83
CA THR A 217 -3.64 -16.46 22.52
C THR A 217 -4.76 -15.73 21.80
N ASP A 218 -4.71 -15.67 20.48
CA ASP A 218 -5.74 -15.00 19.68
C ASP A 218 -7.08 -15.70 19.77
N GLN A 219 -7.12 -17.04 19.73
CA GLN A 219 -8.30 -17.86 19.94
C GLN A 219 -9.04 -17.48 21.23
N ARG A 220 -8.30 -17.23 22.33
CA ARG A 220 -8.90 -16.80 23.60
C ARG A 220 -9.53 -15.41 23.51
N LYS A 221 -8.93 -14.49 22.75
CA LYS A 221 -9.50 -13.16 22.49
C LYS A 221 -10.75 -13.27 21.63
N ILE A 222 -10.68 -14.06 20.56
CA ILE A 222 -11.78 -14.31 19.62
C ILE A 222 -12.98 -14.95 20.35
N ARG A 223 -12.76 -15.95 21.22
CA ARG A 223 -13.85 -16.52 22.05
C ARG A 223 -14.56 -15.47 22.91
N LYS A 224 -13.79 -14.57 23.53
CA LYS A 224 -14.36 -13.47 24.33
C LYS A 224 -15.14 -12.49 23.46
N TYR A 225 -14.58 -12.15 22.30
CA TYR A 225 -15.22 -11.30 21.31
C TYR A 225 -16.56 -11.88 20.84
N ILE A 226 -16.58 -13.15 20.40
CA ILE A 226 -17.79 -13.84 19.97
C ILE A 226 -18.82 -13.87 21.10
N THR A 227 -18.42 -14.26 22.31
CA THR A 227 -19.32 -14.29 23.47
C THR A 227 -19.92 -12.92 23.76
N LYS A 228 -19.12 -11.85 23.62
CA LYS A 228 -19.58 -10.47 23.79
C LYS A 228 -20.61 -10.11 22.71
N ARG A 229 -20.29 -10.35 21.43
CA ARG A 229 -21.16 -10.06 20.28
C ARG A 229 -22.49 -10.80 20.36
N VAL A 230 -22.47 -12.08 20.73
CA VAL A 230 -23.69 -12.88 20.97
C VAL A 230 -24.55 -12.27 22.08
N LYS A 231 -23.94 -11.85 23.20
CA LYS A 231 -24.68 -11.21 24.30
C LYS A 231 -25.25 -9.84 23.93
N SER A 232 -24.59 -9.11 23.03
CA SER A 232 -25.01 -7.80 22.55
C SER A 232 -25.83 -7.87 21.26
N TYR A 233 -26.26 -9.06 20.84
CA TYR A 233 -27.03 -9.22 19.60
C TYR A 233 -28.32 -8.37 19.64
N SER A 234 -28.49 -7.54 18.61
CA SER A 234 -29.68 -6.73 18.39
C SER A 234 -30.59 -7.43 17.38
N LYS A 235 -31.90 -7.45 17.65
CA LYS A 235 -32.92 -8.01 16.74
C LYS A 235 -33.18 -7.14 15.51
N SER A 236 -32.54 -5.97 15.41
CA SER A 236 -32.59 -5.10 14.25
C SER A 236 -31.21 -5.11 13.60
N PRO A 237 -30.92 -6.09 12.73
CA PRO A 237 -29.67 -6.10 11.98
C PRO A 237 -29.61 -4.91 11.01
N SER A 238 -28.44 -4.66 10.44
CA SER A 238 -28.33 -3.76 9.28
C SER A 238 -29.27 -4.26 8.17
N PRO A 239 -29.91 -3.38 7.37
CA PRO A 239 -30.74 -3.81 6.24
C PRO A 239 -30.03 -4.76 5.26
N ALA A 240 -28.69 -4.68 5.18
CA ALA A 240 -27.88 -5.59 4.37
C ALA A 240 -27.87 -7.05 4.87
N LEU A 241 -28.24 -7.27 6.14
CA LEU A 241 -28.23 -8.54 6.84
C LEU A 241 -29.63 -9.12 7.03
N GLY A 242 -30.65 -8.54 6.41
CA GLY A 242 -32.04 -9.00 6.47
C GLY A 242 -32.94 -8.13 7.35
N ASP A 243 -34.20 -8.55 7.49
CA ASP A 243 -35.23 -7.75 8.15
C ASP A 243 -35.25 -7.95 9.68
N PRO A 244 -35.62 -6.92 10.46
CA PRO A 244 -35.77 -7.04 11.90
C PRO A 244 -36.81 -8.09 12.31
N GLY A 245 -36.39 -9.03 13.16
CA GLY A 245 -37.26 -10.07 13.71
C GLY A 245 -37.18 -11.41 12.98
N ASP A 246 -36.56 -11.46 11.80
CA ASP A 246 -36.28 -12.71 11.12
C ASP A 246 -35.27 -13.56 11.91
N PRO A 247 -35.41 -14.90 11.90
CA PRO A 247 -34.46 -15.77 12.56
C PRO A 247 -33.12 -15.77 11.80
N ILE A 248 -32.02 -15.93 12.55
CA ILE A 248 -30.67 -15.99 12.00
C ILE A 248 -30.52 -17.28 11.18
N GLY A 249 -30.29 -17.14 9.88
CA GLY A 249 -30.05 -18.23 8.94
C GLY A 249 -28.57 -18.57 8.77
N ARG A 250 -27.67 -17.61 9.04
CA ARG A 250 -26.22 -17.84 9.00
C ARG A 250 -25.48 -17.08 10.09
N ILE A 251 -24.52 -17.76 10.73
CA ILE A 251 -23.54 -17.14 11.63
C ILE A 251 -22.17 -17.30 10.98
N ALA A 252 -21.60 -16.20 10.52
CA ALA A 252 -20.31 -16.19 9.83
C ALA A 252 -19.23 -15.54 10.69
N LEU A 253 -18.04 -16.16 10.74
CA LEU A 253 -16.81 -15.48 11.10
C LEU A 253 -16.09 -15.08 9.82
N GLU A 254 -16.07 -13.78 9.56
CA GLU A 254 -15.29 -13.20 8.47
C GLU A 254 -13.94 -12.76 9.02
N PHE A 255 -12.88 -12.90 8.24
CA PHE A 255 -11.56 -12.45 8.67
C PHE A 255 -10.73 -11.90 7.52
N ASP A 256 -9.73 -11.11 7.86
CA ASP A 256 -8.75 -10.61 6.91
C ASP A 256 -7.35 -10.82 7.47
N LEU A 257 -6.42 -11.16 6.57
CA LEU A 257 -5.00 -11.28 6.87
C LEU A 257 -4.16 -10.33 6.00
N GLU A 258 -4.67 -9.85 4.87
CA GLU A 258 -3.85 -9.19 3.85
C GLU A 258 -3.79 -7.67 4.00
N TYR A 259 -4.83 -7.02 4.51
CA TYR A 259 -4.90 -5.55 4.49
C TYR A 259 -5.00 -4.92 5.88
N GLU A 260 -5.83 -5.49 6.75
CA GLU A 260 -6.23 -4.88 8.01
C GLU A 260 -5.96 -5.81 9.20
N GLY A 261 -6.11 -7.13 9.01
CA GLY A 261 -5.92 -8.08 10.10
C GLY A 261 -7.08 -8.01 11.11
N PHE A 262 -8.23 -8.61 10.81
CA PHE A 262 -9.39 -8.57 11.70
C PHE A 262 -10.17 -9.89 11.72
N VAL A 263 -11.10 -9.98 12.69
CA VAL A 263 -12.19 -10.97 12.70
C VAL A 263 -13.51 -10.25 12.96
N ASP A 264 -14.53 -10.52 12.17
CA ASP A 264 -15.89 -10.04 12.38
C ASP A 264 -16.88 -11.21 12.55
N LEU A 265 -17.82 -11.06 13.47
CA LEU A 265 -18.93 -11.99 13.66
C LEU A 265 -20.21 -11.39 13.09
N VAL A 266 -20.69 -12.02 12.02
CA VAL A 266 -21.86 -11.63 11.25
C VAL A 266 -23.03 -12.55 11.58
N PHE A 267 -24.18 -11.95 11.84
CA PHE A 267 -25.47 -12.63 11.99
C PHE A 267 -26.36 -12.23 10.81
N ASP A 268 -26.57 -13.15 9.88
CA ASP A 268 -27.36 -12.90 8.66
C ASP A 268 -28.74 -13.55 8.81
N THR A 269 -29.78 -12.74 8.68
CA THR A 269 -31.20 -13.12 8.78
C THR A 269 -31.88 -13.15 7.41
N ARG A 270 -31.18 -12.89 6.30
CA ARG A 270 -31.75 -13.02 4.96
C ARG A 270 -32.23 -14.46 4.71
N PRO A 271 -33.39 -14.68 4.06
CA PRO A 271 -33.91 -16.02 3.80
C PRO A 271 -32.96 -16.94 3.01
N ASP A 272 -32.09 -16.36 2.17
CA ASP A 272 -31.12 -17.03 1.32
C ASP A 272 -29.68 -17.00 1.89
N ALA A 273 -29.49 -16.48 3.10
CA ALA A 273 -28.17 -16.31 3.71
C ALA A 273 -27.34 -17.61 3.81
N ALA A 274 -28.02 -18.76 3.94
CA ALA A 274 -27.37 -20.06 4.03
C ALA A 274 -26.75 -20.54 2.70
N GLU A 275 -27.22 -19.99 1.58
CA GLU A 275 -26.75 -20.29 0.21
C GLU A 275 -25.83 -19.19 -0.33
N ALA A 276 -25.91 -17.97 0.23
CA ALA A 276 -25.08 -16.85 -0.17
C ALA A 276 -23.63 -17.04 0.32
N HIS A 277 -22.66 -17.00 -0.61
CA HIS A 277 -21.23 -16.93 -0.32
C HIS A 277 -20.71 -15.49 -0.23
N GLU A 278 -21.61 -14.51 -0.25
CA GLU A 278 -21.24 -13.09 -0.21
C GLU A 278 -20.76 -12.69 1.18
N PHE A 279 -19.68 -11.92 1.20
CA PHE A 279 -19.20 -11.22 2.38
C PHE A 279 -20.04 -9.99 2.62
N VAL A 280 -20.32 -9.68 3.89
CA VAL A 280 -21.07 -8.48 4.23
C VAL A 280 -20.10 -7.41 4.70
N GLU A 281 -19.97 -6.33 3.92
CA GLU A 281 -19.09 -5.23 4.27
C GLU A 281 -19.51 -4.58 5.60
N ASP A 282 -18.60 -4.66 6.57
CA ASP A 282 -18.50 -3.88 7.81
C ASP A 282 -19.75 -3.86 8.71
N THR A 283 -19.78 -4.74 9.73
CA THR A 283 -20.81 -4.67 10.77
C THR A 283 -20.58 -3.56 11.81
N GLY A 284 -19.50 -2.79 11.67
CA GLY A 284 -19.08 -1.72 12.60
C GLY A 284 -18.47 -2.21 13.91
N ASP A 285 -18.30 -3.53 14.07
CA ASP A 285 -18.03 -4.17 15.36
C ASP A 285 -17.02 -5.32 15.26
N ARG A 286 -15.93 -5.11 14.51
CA ARG A 286 -14.86 -6.09 14.27
C ARG A 286 -13.80 -6.14 15.38
N LEU A 287 -13.18 -7.30 15.57
CA LEU A 287 -12.01 -7.50 16.43
C LEU A 287 -10.73 -7.29 15.62
N GLU A 288 -10.04 -6.19 15.91
CA GLU A 288 -8.74 -5.89 15.30
C GLU A 288 -7.64 -6.81 15.85
N LEU A 289 -6.93 -7.45 14.92
CA LEU A 289 -5.80 -8.36 15.13
C LEU A 289 -4.65 -7.96 14.18
N TYR A 290 -4.26 -6.68 14.20
CA TYR A 290 -3.23 -6.10 13.32
C TYR A 290 -1.95 -6.93 13.15
N HIS A 291 -1.55 -7.69 14.18
CA HIS A 291 -0.38 -8.55 14.12
C HIS A 291 -0.52 -9.69 13.10
N TRP A 292 -1.74 -10.04 12.67
CA TRP A 292 -2.00 -10.96 11.55
C TRP A 292 -1.56 -10.35 10.22
N PHE A 293 -1.98 -9.12 9.92
CA PHE A 293 -1.49 -8.35 8.76
C PHE A 293 0.03 -8.18 8.80
N GLU A 294 0.60 -7.82 9.95
CA GLU A 294 2.06 -7.73 10.11
C GLU A 294 2.77 -9.08 9.81
N GLY A 295 2.11 -10.20 10.13
CA GLY A 295 2.57 -11.55 9.81
C GLY A 295 2.59 -11.79 8.30
N THR A 296 1.51 -11.41 7.60
CA THR A 296 1.39 -11.48 6.13
C THR A 296 2.43 -10.62 5.44
N GLU A 297 2.59 -9.34 5.83
CA GLU A 297 3.60 -8.47 5.22
C GLU A 297 5.02 -9.04 5.35
N ARG A 298 5.33 -9.61 6.52
CA ARG A 298 6.63 -10.23 6.77
C ARG A 298 6.84 -11.46 5.90
N PHE A 299 5.82 -12.32 5.83
CA PHE A 299 5.90 -13.58 5.11
C PHE A 299 5.88 -13.37 3.59
N ALA A 300 4.86 -12.70 3.07
CA ALA A 300 4.59 -12.56 1.65
C ALA A 300 5.37 -11.41 0.99
N CYS A 301 5.55 -10.27 1.67
CA CYS A 301 6.20 -9.10 1.05
C CYS A 301 7.71 -9.05 1.33
N GLU A 302 8.15 -9.44 2.52
CA GLU A 302 9.58 -9.41 2.88
C GLU A 302 10.31 -10.73 2.62
N ASN A 303 9.59 -11.77 2.21
CA ASN A 303 10.13 -13.10 1.97
C ASN A 303 10.88 -13.63 3.21
N LEU A 304 10.30 -13.46 4.40
CA LEU A 304 10.88 -13.88 5.67
C LEU A 304 10.01 -14.94 6.37
N PRO A 305 10.61 -15.95 7.04
CA PRO A 305 9.84 -17.00 7.70
C PRO A 305 8.95 -16.46 8.82
N LEU A 306 7.77 -17.07 8.95
CA LEU A 306 6.77 -16.76 9.97
C LEU A 306 6.63 -17.92 10.95
N LYS A 307 6.83 -17.65 12.25
CA LYS A 307 6.71 -18.67 13.31
C LYS A 307 5.32 -18.60 13.92
N ILE A 308 4.57 -19.69 13.87
CA ILE A 308 3.20 -19.73 14.39
C ILE A 308 3.12 -20.74 15.53
N THR A 309 2.55 -20.32 16.66
CA THR A 309 2.07 -21.24 17.70
C THR A 309 0.59 -21.51 17.44
N LEU A 310 0.26 -22.75 17.08
CA LEU A 310 -1.11 -23.19 16.81
C LEU A 310 -1.94 -23.24 18.10
N GLN A 311 -3.25 -23.42 17.95
CA GLN A 311 -4.23 -23.43 19.04
C GLN A 311 -3.98 -24.53 20.07
N ASP A 312 -3.50 -25.70 19.62
CA ASP A 312 -3.08 -26.81 20.48
C ASP A 312 -1.78 -26.50 21.25
N GLY A 313 -1.03 -25.49 20.83
CA GLY A 313 0.26 -25.07 21.38
C GLY A 313 1.47 -25.64 20.66
N SER A 314 1.27 -26.46 19.62
CA SER A 314 2.33 -26.87 18.71
C SER A 314 2.88 -25.65 17.96
N LYS A 315 4.09 -25.78 17.43
CA LYS A 315 4.80 -24.69 16.77
C LYS A 315 5.13 -25.10 15.34
N VAL A 316 4.78 -24.25 14.39
CA VAL A 316 5.11 -24.41 12.98
C VAL A 316 5.89 -23.20 12.50
N VAL A 317 6.67 -23.41 11.45
CA VAL A 317 7.36 -22.34 10.73
C VAL A 317 6.87 -22.41 9.29
N ILE A 318 6.31 -21.32 8.81
CA ILE A 318 5.94 -21.16 7.41
C ILE A 318 7.14 -20.50 6.73
N GLU A 319 7.77 -21.24 5.83
CA GLU A 319 8.89 -20.75 5.02
C GLU A 319 8.34 -20.02 3.78
N PRO A 320 8.96 -18.93 3.32
CA PRO A 320 8.43 -18.11 2.20
C PRO A 320 8.15 -18.90 0.92
N ASP A 321 8.88 -19.99 0.71
CA ASP A 321 8.80 -20.87 -0.44
C ASP A 321 7.64 -21.89 -0.34
N SER A 322 6.93 -21.91 0.79
CA SER A 322 5.76 -22.76 0.97
C SER A 322 4.56 -22.25 0.18
N ASP A 323 3.59 -23.14 -0.05
CA ASP A 323 2.28 -22.76 -0.55
C ASP A 323 1.72 -21.63 0.32
N GLY A 324 1.50 -20.46 -0.30
CA GLY A 324 1.06 -19.23 0.38
C GLY A 324 -0.24 -19.39 1.16
N GLU A 325 -0.98 -20.47 0.92
CA GLU A 325 -2.24 -20.81 1.58
C GLU A 325 -2.07 -21.39 2.99
N ALA A 326 -0.86 -21.83 3.38
CA ALA A 326 -0.66 -22.46 4.68
C ALA A 326 -1.00 -21.52 5.86
N TYR A 327 -0.74 -20.22 5.72
CA TYR A 327 -1.06 -19.26 6.78
C TYR A 327 -2.57 -19.08 6.93
N ASP A 328 -3.27 -18.87 5.82
CA ASP A 328 -4.73 -18.77 5.75
C ASP A 328 -5.39 -19.99 6.37
N GLN A 329 -4.85 -21.19 6.05
CA GLN A 329 -5.35 -22.45 6.58
C GLN A 329 -5.24 -22.53 8.10
N TYR A 330 -4.09 -22.18 8.70
CA TYR A 330 -3.94 -22.24 10.16
C TYR A 330 -4.87 -21.27 10.89
N VAL A 331 -5.07 -20.07 10.35
CA VAL A 331 -6.00 -19.10 10.95
C VAL A 331 -7.44 -19.56 10.79
N GLY A 332 -7.82 -19.95 9.56
CA GLY A 332 -9.15 -20.44 9.23
C GLY A 332 -9.56 -21.65 10.05
N GLU A 333 -8.68 -22.64 10.20
CA GLU A 333 -8.92 -23.84 11.02
C GLU A 333 -9.13 -23.49 12.49
N MET A 334 -8.31 -22.59 13.05
CA MET A 334 -8.48 -22.13 14.42
C MET A 334 -9.83 -21.42 14.62
N LEU A 335 -10.26 -20.60 13.65
CA LEU A 335 -11.57 -19.93 13.67
C LEU A 335 -12.71 -20.95 13.58
N ARG A 336 -12.61 -21.93 12.67
CA ARG A 336 -13.57 -23.02 12.51
C ARG A 336 -13.76 -23.79 13.80
N GLU A 337 -12.67 -24.28 14.39
CA GLU A 337 -12.70 -25.02 15.65
C GLU A 337 -13.31 -24.16 16.77
N THR A 338 -12.96 -22.88 16.83
CA THR A 338 -13.53 -21.95 17.82
C THR A 338 -15.04 -21.82 17.68
N LEU A 339 -15.54 -21.68 16.45
CA LEU A 339 -16.97 -21.54 16.19
C LEU A 339 -17.74 -22.82 16.52
N VAL A 340 -17.19 -23.98 16.16
CA VAL A 340 -17.74 -25.30 16.50
C VAL A 340 -17.78 -25.53 18.00
N GLU A 341 -16.69 -25.26 18.72
CA GLU A 341 -16.63 -25.39 20.18
C GLU A 341 -17.69 -24.51 20.88
N LEU A 342 -17.84 -23.26 20.43
CA LEU A 342 -18.84 -22.34 21.01
C LEU A 342 -20.28 -22.79 20.75
N ARG A 343 -20.55 -23.41 19.58
CA ARG A 343 -21.85 -24.04 19.29
C ARG A 343 -22.12 -25.19 20.25
N GLN A 344 -21.15 -26.10 20.41
CA GLN A 344 -21.27 -27.26 21.32
C GLN A 344 -21.45 -26.84 22.78
N ALA A 345 -20.82 -25.73 23.19
CA ALA A 345 -20.97 -25.16 24.52
C ALA A 345 -22.31 -24.42 24.73
N GLY A 346 -23.19 -24.35 23.72
CA GLY A 346 -24.47 -23.65 23.83
C GLY A 346 -24.35 -22.13 23.88
N THR A 347 -23.24 -21.55 23.41
CA THR A 347 -23.01 -20.09 23.43
C THR A 347 -24.12 -19.35 22.67
N PHE A 348 -24.61 -19.95 21.59
CA PHE A 348 -25.62 -19.37 20.70
C PHE A 348 -27.07 -19.67 21.11
N SER A 349 -27.32 -20.42 22.19
CA SER A 349 -28.66 -20.94 22.52
C SER A 349 -29.73 -19.88 22.81
N ASN A 350 -29.34 -18.65 23.13
CA ASN A 350 -30.26 -17.54 23.40
C ASN A 350 -30.57 -16.68 22.17
N LEU A 351 -29.94 -16.98 21.03
CA LEU A 351 -30.18 -16.26 19.79
C LEU A 351 -31.42 -16.81 19.07
N PRO A 352 -32.17 -15.98 18.32
CA PRO A 352 -33.29 -16.43 17.51
C PRO A 352 -32.77 -17.11 16.23
N ILE A 353 -32.33 -18.36 16.34
CA ILE A 353 -31.69 -19.09 15.25
C ILE A 353 -32.72 -19.92 14.48
N ALA A 354 -32.64 -19.92 13.14
CA ALA A 354 -33.45 -20.79 12.30
C ALA A 354 -33.00 -22.26 12.42
N ASP A 355 -33.93 -23.22 12.26
CA ASP A 355 -33.58 -24.65 12.31
C ASP A 355 -32.54 -25.04 11.23
N SER A 356 -32.55 -24.33 10.10
CA SER A 356 -31.61 -24.49 8.98
C SER A 356 -30.32 -23.68 9.13
N CYS A 357 -30.05 -23.08 10.29
CA CYS A 357 -28.91 -22.17 10.44
C CYS A 357 -27.57 -22.86 10.18
N VAL A 358 -26.78 -22.22 9.31
CA VAL A 358 -25.41 -22.65 9.00
C VAL A 358 -24.37 -21.81 9.74
N LEU A 359 -23.24 -22.43 10.07
CA LEU A 359 -22.04 -21.75 10.54
C LEU A 359 -21.05 -21.67 9.39
N SER A 360 -20.35 -20.55 9.24
CA SER A 360 -19.28 -20.43 8.25
C SER A 360 -18.06 -19.67 8.78
N VAL A 361 -16.91 -19.94 8.19
CA VAL A 361 -15.68 -19.17 8.34
C VAL A 361 -15.17 -18.87 6.94
N GLY A 362 -14.90 -17.61 6.63
CA GLY A 362 -14.38 -17.22 5.32
C GLY A 362 -13.50 -15.99 5.44
N GLY A 363 -12.36 -15.98 4.73
CA GLY A 363 -11.53 -14.79 4.69
C GLY A 363 -11.81 -13.93 3.46
N VAL A 364 -11.89 -12.61 3.65
CA VAL A 364 -12.25 -11.63 2.62
C VAL A 364 -11.18 -11.55 1.51
N HIS A 365 -9.91 -11.72 1.89
CA HIS A 365 -8.75 -11.74 0.98
C HIS A 365 -7.90 -13.00 1.20
N THR A 366 -8.57 -14.14 1.36
CA THR A 366 -7.90 -15.43 1.61
C THR A 366 -8.57 -16.52 0.79
N ASN A 367 -7.85 -17.62 0.54
CA ASN A 367 -8.46 -18.79 -0.12
C ASN A 367 -9.20 -19.72 0.86
N TYR A 368 -9.26 -19.38 2.16
CA TYR A 368 -9.91 -20.23 3.16
C TYR A 368 -11.42 -19.98 3.23
N PHE A 369 -12.19 -21.06 3.07
CA PHE A 369 -13.62 -21.09 3.34
C PHE A 369 -14.05 -22.42 3.96
N TRP A 370 -14.94 -22.34 4.95
CA TRP A 370 -15.57 -23.50 5.57
C TRP A 370 -17.03 -23.18 5.91
N GLN A 371 -17.92 -24.17 5.71
CA GLN A 371 -19.33 -24.08 6.09
C GLN A 371 -19.82 -25.39 6.70
N SER A 372 -20.60 -25.30 7.78
CA SER A 372 -21.19 -26.48 8.42
C SER A 372 -22.21 -27.15 7.50
N GLY A 373 -22.10 -28.46 7.29
CA GLY A 373 -23.01 -29.25 6.46
C GLY A 373 -22.55 -29.45 5.02
N ILE A 374 -21.46 -28.79 4.60
CA ILE A 374 -20.73 -29.09 3.38
C ILE A 374 -19.48 -29.86 3.83
N GLU A 375 -19.42 -31.17 3.59
CA GLU A 375 -18.16 -31.92 3.80
C GLU A 375 -17.13 -31.44 2.76
N PRO A 376 -15.90 -31.11 3.17
CA PRO A 376 -14.84 -30.78 2.22
C PRO A 376 -14.49 -32.02 1.39
N ALA A 377 -14.34 -31.82 0.07
CA ALA A 377 -13.90 -32.84 -0.88
C ALA A 377 -12.43 -33.21 -0.71
#